data_AF-A0A349DG09-F1
#
_entry.id   AF-A0A349DG09-F1
#
_cell.length_a   1.000
_cell.length_b   1.000
_cell.length_c   1.000
_cell.angle_alpha   90.00
_cell.angle_beta   90.00
_cell.angle_gamma   90.00
#
_symmetry.space_group_name_H-M   'P 1'
#
loop_
_entity.id
_entity.type
_entity.pdbx_description
1 polymer ?
#
loop_
_entity_poly.entity_id
_entity_poly.type
_entity_poly.pdbx_seq_one_letter_code
_entity_poly.pdbx_strand_id
1 'polypeptide(L)'
;MRKKLFNLGLILTALTFIVLFCLIVVPPLIQNPDIVDAFSAGFVNPYASGYSTDVVCCWVILLIWVLYESPRVKHGWICLVLGLVPGVAVGFAGYLLLRTKQLKQYEA
;
A
#
# COMPACT_ATOMS: atom_id res chain seq x y z
N MET A 1 16.74 6.18 -7.13
CA MET A 1 15.97 5.49 -8.21
C MET A 1 15.60 6.49 -9.30
N ARG A 2 15.51 6.09 -10.59
CA ARG A 2 15.05 6.98 -11.67
C ARG A 2 13.54 7.25 -11.58
N LYS A 3 13.09 8.48 -11.87
CA LYS A 3 11.66 8.87 -11.84
C LYS A 3 10.76 7.97 -12.69
N LYS A 4 11.22 7.57 -13.89
CA LYS A 4 10.47 6.65 -14.76
C LYS A 4 10.22 5.28 -14.11
N LEU A 5 11.23 4.73 -13.43
CA LEU A 5 11.13 3.42 -12.77
C LEU A 5 10.22 3.48 -11.54
N PHE A 6 10.28 4.59 -10.80
CA PHE A 6 9.36 4.85 -9.69
C PHE A 6 7.90 4.89 -10.17
N ASN A 7 7.59 5.73 -11.16
CA ASN A 7 6.24 5.84 -11.71
C ASN A 7 5.75 4.49 -12.27
N LEU A 8 6.61 3.77 -12.98
CA LEU A 8 6.27 2.45 -13.51
C LEU A 8 5.93 1.46 -12.40
N GLY A 9 6.73 1.41 -11.32
CA GLY A 9 6.46 0.55 -10.17
C GLY A 9 5.12 0.86 -9.51
N LEU A 10 4.77 2.13 -9.35
CA LEU A 10 3.46 2.54 -8.81
C LEU A 10 2.31 2.09 -9.71
N ILE A 11 2.41 2.35 -11.02
CA ILE A 11 1.38 1.98 -12.00
C ILE A 11 1.19 0.46 -12.03
N LEU A 12 2.29 -0.31 -12.10
CA LEU A 12 2.21 -1.77 -12.11
C LEU A 12 1.59 -2.33 -10.83
N THR A 13 1.93 -1.76 -9.67
CA THR A 13 1.35 -2.20 -8.39
C THR A 13 -0.15 -1.90 -8.33
N ALA A 14 -0.57 -0.70 -8.76
CA ALA A 14 -1.98 -0.32 -8.82
C ALA A 14 -2.78 -1.20 -9.81
N LEU A 15 -2.24 -1.46 -11.01
CA LEU A 15 -2.88 -2.34 -11.98
C LEU A 15 -2.99 -3.77 -11.45
N THR A 16 -1.94 -4.28 -10.80
CA THR A 16 -1.95 -5.61 -10.19
C THR A 16 -3.04 -5.70 -9.13
N PHE A 17 -3.14 -4.70 -8.25
CA PHE A 17 -4.20 -4.63 -7.26
C PHE A 17 -5.59 -4.66 -7.91
N ILE A 18 -5.85 -3.79 -8.90
CA ILE A 18 -7.16 -3.73 -9.57
C ILE A 18 -7.53 -5.07 -10.18
N VAL A 19 -6.60 -5.72 -10.89
CA VAL A 19 -6.84 -7.01 -11.53
C VAL A 19 -7.16 -8.07 -10.48
N LEU A 20 -6.33 -8.20 -9.44
CA LEU A 20 -6.54 -9.20 -8.38
C LEU A 20 -7.83 -8.94 -7.60
N PHE A 21 -8.10 -7.69 -7.25
CA PHE A 21 -9.32 -7.30 -6.55
C PHE A 21 -10.55 -7.66 -7.37
N CYS A 22 -10.56 -7.33 -8.67
CA CYS A 22 -11.66 -7.72 -9.55
C CYS A 22 -11.82 -9.25 -9.61
N LEU A 23 -10.74 -10.01 -9.78
CA LEU A 23 -10.81 -11.47 -9.86
C LEU A 23 -11.30 -12.14 -8.57
N ILE A 24 -11.05 -11.53 -7.42
CA ILE A 24 -11.41 -12.10 -6.11
C ILE A 24 -12.80 -11.63 -5.65
N VAL A 25 -13.11 -10.34 -5.82
CA VAL A 25 -14.30 -9.68 -5.25
C VAL A 25 -15.49 -9.65 -6.21
N VAL A 26 -15.26 -9.57 -7.53
CA VAL A 26 -16.37 -9.46 -8.50
C VAL A 26 -17.16 -10.78 -8.64
N PRO A 27 -16.55 -11.97 -8.75
CA PRO A 27 -17.32 -13.22 -8.84
C PRO A 27 -18.33 -13.45 -7.70
N PRO A 28 -17.95 -13.33 -6.40
CA PRO A 28 -18.91 -13.51 -5.31
C PRO A 28 -19.98 -12.41 -5.27
N LEU A 29 -19.65 -11.18 -5.71
CA LEU A 29 -20.59 -10.07 -5.79
C LEU A 29 -21.64 -10.27 -6.89
N ILE A 30 -21.28 -10.90 -8.02
CA ILE A 30 -22.24 -11.25 -9.07
C ILE A 30 -23.19 -12.35 -8.60
N GLN A 31 -22.70 -13.31 -7.80
CA GLN A 31 -23.50 -14.42 -7.29
C GLN A 31 -24.55 -13.95 -6.27
N ASN A 32 -24.15 -13.04 -5.38
CA ASN A 32 -25.04 -12.43 -4.40
C ASN A 32 -24.85 -10.90 -4.48
N PRO A 33 -25.71 -10.19 -5.25
CA PRO A 33 -25.55 -8.77 -5.51
C PRO A 33 -26.04 -7.92 -4.33
N ASP A 34 -25.49 -8.18 -3.14
CA ASP A 34 -25.66 -7.37 -1.94
C ASP A 34 -24.34 -6.66 -1.62
N ILE A 35 -24.26 -5.39 -2.02
CA ILE A 35 -23.06 -4.57 -1.87
C ILE A 35 -22.82 -4.22 -0.40
N VAL A 36 -23.89 -4.06 0.39
CA VAL A 36 -23.79 -3.71 1.80
C VAL A 36 -23.24 -4.89 2.58
N ASP A 37 -23.76 -6.08 2.29
CA ASP A 37 -23.26 -7.32 2.88
C ASP A 37 -21.81 -7.58 2.45
N ALA A 38 -21.47 -7.42 1.16
CA ALA A 38 -20.10 -7.61 0.66
C ALA A 38 -19.06 -6.69 1.33
N PHE A 39 -19.42 -5.43 1.62
CA PHE A 39 -18.55 -4.52 2.39
C PHE A 39 -18.42 -4.95 3.85
N SER A 40 -19.52 -5.37 4.48
CA SER A 40 -19.51 -5.84 5.86
C SER A 40 -18.76 -7.18 6.01
N ALA A 41 -18.76 -7.98 4.95
CA ALA A 41 -18.08 -9.26 4.84
C ALA A 41 -16.58 -9.12 4.54
N GLY A 42 -15.98 -7.93 4.68
CA GLY A 42 -14.55 -7.71 4.49
C GLY A 42 -13.62 -8.54 5.40
N PHE A 43 -14.16 -9.24 6.40
CA PHE A 43 -13.46 -10.20 7.25
C PHE A 43 -13.83 -11.66 6.99
N VAL A 44 -14.66 -11.91 5.97
CA VAL A 44 -15.15 -13.22 5.56
C VAL A 44 -14.58 -13.54 4.18
N ASN A 45 -14.14 -14.78 3.97
CA ASN A 45 -13.63 -15.24 2.67
C ASN A 45 -14.80 -15.32 1.67
N PRO A 46 -14.68 -14.81 0.43
CA PRO A 46 -13.47 -14.34 -0.28
C PRO A 46 -13.14 -12.85 -0.19
N TYR A 47 -14.05 -11.99 0.26
CA TYR A 47 -13.84 -10.54 0.31
C TYR A 47 -12.61 -10.14 1.14
N ALA A 48 -12.37 -10.82 2.27
CA ALA A 48 -11.20 -10.60 3.11
C ALA A 48 -9.85 -10.74 2.38
N SER A 49 -9.76 -11.67 1.44
CA SER A 49 -8.53 -11.85 0.64
C SER A 49 -8.33 -10.73 -0.38
N GLY A 50 -9.41 -10.20 -0.95
CA GLY A 50 -9.39 -9.02 -1.82
C GLY A 50 -8.91 -7.78 -1.08
N TYR A 51 -9.48 -7.50 0.09
CA TYR A 51 -9.04 -6.39 0.95
C TYR A 51 -7.62 -6.57 1.49
N SER A 52 -7.21 -7.80 1.82
CA SER A 52 -5.82 -8.07 2.23
C SER A 52 -4.81 -7.79 1.10
N THR A 53 -5.23 -7.96 -0.15
CA THR A 53 -4.40 -7.62 -1.32
C THR A 53 -4.12 -6.12 -1.37
N ASP A 54 -5.09 -5.26 -0.99
CA ASP A 54 -4.88 -3.81 -0.85
C ASP A 54 -3.77 -3.50 0.17
N VAL A 55 -3.83 -4.13 1.35
CA VAL A 55 -2.83 -3.95 2.41
C VAL A 55 -1.42 -4.30 1.90
N VAL A 56 -1.28 -5.42 1.20
CA VAL A 56 0.01 -5.85 0.63
C VAL A 56 0.48 -4.87 -0.45
N CYS A 57 -0.38 -4.45 -1.37
CA CYS A 57 -0.05 -3.49 -2.42
C CYS A 57 0.33 -2.12 -1.84
N CYS A 58 -0.35 -1.66 -0.79
CA CYS A 58 0.00 -0.44 -0.07
C CYS A 58 1.38 -0.53 0.59
N TRP A 59 1.72 -1.69 1.18
CA TRP A 59 3.06 -1.93 1.72
C TRP A 59 4.14 -1.91 0.61
N VAL A 60 3.87 -2.51 -0.55
CA VAL A 60 4.77 -2.48 -1.71
C VAL A 60 4.95 -1.04 -2.23
N ILE A 61 3.88 -0.25 -2.29
CA ILE A 61 3.96 1.17 -2.66
C ILE A 61 4.84 1.94 -1.67
N LEU A 62 4.68 1.71 -0.36
CA LEU A 62 5.53 2.30 0.66
C LEU A 62 7.00 1.89 0.47
N LEU A 63 7.27 0.63 0.16
CA LEU A 63 8.62 0.14 -0.17
C LEU A 63 9.22 0.85 -1.39
N ILE A 64 8.46 0.96 -2.48
CA ILE A 64 8.89 1.68 -3.69
C ILE A 64 9.20 3.14 -3.35
N TRP A 65 8.37 3.76 -2.53
CA TRP A 65 8.54 5.16 -2.11
C TRP A 65 9.78 5.37 -1.25
N VAL A 66 9.99 4.52 -0.23
CA VAL A 66 11.19 4.53 0.62
C VAL A 66 12.45 4.37 -0.23
N LEU A 67 12.46 3.44 -1.19
CA LEU A 67 13.61 3.25 -2.07
C LEU A 67 13.87 4.45 -3.00
N TYR A 68 12.80 5.09 -3.48
CA TYR A 68 12.90 6.28 -4.32
C TYR A 68 13.52 7.46 -3.58
N GLU A 69 13.09 7.70 -2.33
CA GLU A 69 13.55 8.81 -1.49
C GLU A 69 14.77 8.47 -0.60
N SER A 70 15.26 7.23 -0.62
CA SER A 70 16.39 6.77 0.21
C SER A 70 17.64 7.67 0.24
N PRO A 71 18.03 8.42 -0.82
CA PRO A 71 19.17 9.34 -0.74
C PRO A 71 18.89 10.58 0.13
N ARG A 72 17.62 10.94 0.34
CA ARG A 72 17.17 12.15 1.04
C ARG A 72 16.57 11.83 2.41
N VAL A 73 15.90 10.68 2.54
CA VAL A 73 15.24 10.24 3.76
C VAL A 73 16.00 9.04 4.35
N LYS A 74 16.84 9.31 5.34
CA LYS A 74 17.60 8.29 6.08
C LYS A 74 16.71 7.54 7.06
N HIS A 75 16.96 6.25 7.23
CA HIS A 75 16.25 5.33 8.14
C HIS A 75 14.79 5.01 7.78
N GLY A 76 14.34 5.34 6.57
CA GLY A 76 12.98 5.00 6.10
C GLY A 76 12.68 3.49 6.08
N TRP A 77 13.70 2.63 6.08
CA TRP A 77 13.54 1.17 6.15
C TRP A 77 12.89 0.70 7.46
N ILE A 78 13.05 1.44 8.58
CA ILE A 78 12.40 1.12 9.85
C ILE A 78 10.88 1.15 9.68
N CYS A 79 10.38 2.11 8.89
CA CYS A 79 8.97 2.24 8.57
C CYS A 79 8.43 1.07 7.73
N LEU A 80 9.29 0.37 6.98
CA LEU A 80 8.90 -0.86 6.27
C LEU A 80 8.71 -2.03 7.22
N VAL A 81 9.57 -2.15 8.23
CA VAL A 81 9.44 -3.15 9.31
C VAL A 81 8.19 -2.87 10.15
N LEU A 82 7.95 -1.61 10.50
CA LEU A 82 6.70 -1.19 11.14
C LEU A 82 5.47 -1.45 10.24
N GLY A 83 5.61 -1.29 8.92
CA GLY A 83 4.55 -1.61 7.99
C GLY A 83 4.18 -3.10 7.96
N LEU A 84 5.11 -3.98 8.33
CA LEU A 84 4.94 -5.43 8.29
C LEU A 84 4.39 -5.99 9.62
N VAL A 85 4.87 -5.52 10.77
CA VAL A 85 4.56 -6.11 12.08
C VAL A 85 3.30 -5.50 12.71
N PRO A 86 3.28 -4.21 13.12
CA PRO A 86 2.04 -3.59 13.61
C PRO A 86 1.06 -3.24 12.49
N GLY A 87 1.55 -2.95 11.27
CA GLY A 87 0.72 -2.78 10.08
C GLY A 87 1.06 -1.55 9.25
N VAL A 88 0.59 -1.56 8.00
CA VAL A 88 0.95 -0.56 6.98
C VAL A 88 0.60 0.86 7.40
N ALA A 89 -0.53 1.07 8.10
CA ALA A 89 -0.93 2.38 8.59
C ALA A 89 0.13 3.00 9.53
N VAL A 90 0.68 2.21 10.45
CA VAL A 90 1.72 2.65 11.39
C VAL A 90 3.03 2.92 10.65
N GLY A 91 3.44 2.01 9.77
CA GLY A 91 4.62 2.19 8.93
C GLY A 91 4.53 3.45 8.07
N PHE A 92 3.41 3.66 7.39
CA PHE A 92 3.16 4.79 6.52
C PHE A 92 3.16 6.12 7.28
N ALA A 93 2.43 6.20 8.41
CA ALA A 93 2.43 7.39 9.26
C ALA A 93 3.84 7.71 9.81
N GLY A 94 4.57 6.68 10.27
CA GLY A 94 5.95 6.83 10.71
C GLY A 94 6.86 7.37 9.61
N TYR A 95 6.68 6.88 8.38
CA TYR A 95 7.45 7.36 7.23
C TYR A 95 7.17 8.83 6.92
N LEU A 96 5.89 9.24 6.92
CA LEU A 96 5.49 10.65 6.71
C LEU A 96 6.11 11.59 7.75
N LEU A 97 6.11 11.21 9.03
CA LEU A 97 6.71 12.01 10.10
C LEU A 97 8.23 12.12 9.96
N LEU A 98 8.90 11.01 9.64
CA LEU A 98 10.35 10.97 9.40
C LEU A 98 10.74 11.84 8.21
N ARG A 99 10.03 11.67 7.10
CA ARG A 99 10.21 12.42 5.85
C ARG A 99 10.06 13.92 6.07
N THR A 100 9.00 14.35 6.75
CA THR A 100 8.73 15.77 7.00
C THR A 100 9.85 16.44 7.79
N LYS A 101 10.45 15.74 8.77
CA LYS A 101 11.57 16.29 9.55
C LYS A 101 12.84 16.46 8.72
N GLN A 102 13.16 15.50 7.87
CA GLN A 102 14.43 15.48 7.14
C GLN A 102 14.41 16.34 5.88
N LEU A 103 13.27 16.41 5.18
CA LEU A 103 13.16 17.29 4.02
C LEU A 103 13.12 18.77 4.41
N LYS A 104 12.50 19.11 5.55
CA LYS A 104 12.53 20.48 6.10
C LYS A 104 13.96 20.96 6.43
N GLN A 105 14.85 20.04 6.77
CA GLN A 105 16.25 20.34 7.07
C GLN A 105 17.10 20.64 5.82
N TYR A 106 16.56 20.43 4.60
CA TYR A 106 17.23 20.76 3.33
C TYR A 106 16.75 22.10 2.74
N GLU A 107 15.67 22.66 3.26
CA GLU A 107 15.07 23.94 2.82
C GLU A 107 15.38 25.12 3.78
N ALA A 108 16.10 24.86 4.88
CA ALA A 108 16.55 25.84 5.86
C ALA A 108 18.08 25.99 5.80
#